data_AF-A0A4Z1R599-F1
#
_entry.id   AF-A0A4Z1R599-F1
#
_cell.length_a   1.000
_cell.length_b   1.000
_cell.length_c   1.000
_cell.angle_alpha   90.00
_cell.angle_beta   90.00
_cell.angle_gamma   90.00
#
_symmetry.space_group_name_H-M   'P 1'
#
loop_
_entity.id
_entity.type
_entity.pdbx_description
1 polymer ?
#
loop_
_entity_poly.entity_id
_entity_poly.type
_entity_poly.pdbx_seq_one_letter_code
_entity_poly.pdbx_strand_id
1 'polypeptide(L)'
;MIRIELEVGLGETMEELRDETQVKDTPRAAGWKLAAVFVLTGLWAVVVAYLVWETIRVSPQGDCGSWLPCLELNEWGDLLAGIFAPVAFLWLVATVLIQSDELREQRKELALTRQEMKYSRDVMKEQAEEARAQAIYLGRQTDLLNEEAVQRRSESAFAQFQSLIDIYITSSCMYYGDIFIAENTFTSRLFRRDAIDALRYVSRHYDDIQEIVPNIEMKKVELVNPNFFIILFKYLYAADELLPRIPYAQRLAWKVSMLPEIVDWYCNLVSACEQLAELQGYVDARRRRKSSDGFDDAPLLRLMTE
;
A
#
# COMPACT_ATOMS: atom_id res chain seq x y z
N MET A 1 11.54 22.85 -27.05
CA MET A 1 11.38 24.26 -26.63
C MET A 1 11.23 24.36 -25.12
N ILE A 2 10.23 23.71 -24.50
CA ILE A 2 10.00 23.70 -23.04
C ILE A 2 11.20 23.19 -22.22
N ARG A 3 11.92 22.18 -22.70
CA ARG A 3 13.11 21.62 -21.99
C ARG A 3 14.27 22.60 -21.89
N ILE A 4 14.41 23.52 -22.85
CA ILE A 4 15.50 24.49 -22.89
C ILE A 4 15.18 25.68 -21.98
N GLU A 5 13.92 26.12 -21.91
CA GLU A 5 13.49 27.17 -20.96
C GLU A 5 13.62 26.72 -19.50
N LEU A 6 13.38 25.43 -19.21
CA LEU A 6 13.55 24.88 -17.86
C LEU A 6 15.03 24.85 -17.42
N GLU A 7 15.95 24.50 -18.32
CA GLU A 7 17.40 24.50 -18.02
C GLU A 7 17.97 25.91 -17.86
N VAL A 8 17.48 26.89 -18.65
CA VAL A 8 17.91 28.29 -18.55
C VAL A 8 17.38 28.92 -17.25
N GLY A 9 16.12 28.69 -16.88
CA GLY A 9 15.56 29.20 -15.61
C GLY A 9 16.16 28.56 -14.36
N LEU A 10 16.59 27.29 -14.44
CA LEU A 10 17.31 26.63 -13.35
C LEU A 10 18.75 27.15 -13.22
N GLY A 11 19.38 27.52 -14.34
CA GLY A 11 20.73 28.10 -14.34
C GLY A 11 20.78 29.48 -13.68
N GLU A 12 19.81 30.34 -13.99
CA GLU A 12 19.73 31.72 -13.47
C GLU A 12 19.42 31.75 -11.96
N THR A 13 18.50 30.88 -11.49
CA THR A 13 18.17 30.73 -10.06
C THR A 13 19.32 30.13 -9.24
N MET A 14 20.11 29.23 -9.83
CA MET A 14 21.30 28.66 -9.18
C MET A 14 22.45 29.67 -9.07
N GLU A 15 22.55 30.63 -10.00
CA GLU A 15 23.55 31.70 -9.96
C GLU A 15 23.19 32.77 -8.91
N GLU A 16 21.89 33.08 -8.77
CA GLU A 16 21.38 34.00 -7.74
C GLU A 16 21.47 33.40 -6.32
N LEU A 17 21.19 32.10 -6.15
CA LEU A 17 21.40 31.37 -4.88
C LEU A 17 22.89 31.25 -4.51
N ARG A 18 23.79 31.24 -5.50
CA ARG A 18 25.24 31.18 -5.25
C ARG A 18 25.77 32.50 -4.68
N ASP A 19 25.20 33.64 -5.07
CA ASP A 19 25.66 34.95 -4.59
C ASP A 19 25.25 35.21 -3.13
N GLU A 20 24.08 34.72 -2.69
CA GLU A 20 23.64 34.87 -1.29
C GLU A 20 24.44 33.99 -0.29
N THR A 21 25.10 32.93 -0.75
CA THR A 21 25.96 32.08 0.11
C THR A 21 27.34 32.68 0.40
N GLN A 22 27.70 33.82 -0.19
CA GLN A 22 28.88 34.59 0.21
C GLN A 22 28.62 35.40 1.49
N VAL A 23 28.22 34.70 2.57
CA VAL A 23 28.48 35.21 3.91
C VAL A 23 30.00 35.21 4.04
N LYS A 24 30.57 36.41 3.93
CA LYS A 24 31.98 36.68 4.10
C LYS A 24 32.31 36.41 5.56
N ASP A 25 32.52 35.15 5.90
CA ASP A 25 32.98 34.73 7.21
C ASP A 25 34.26 35.52 7.50
N THR A 26 34.21 36.37 8.52
CA THR A 26 35.38 37.07 9.04
C THR A 26 35.85 36.37 10.31
N PRO A 27 36.47 35.18 10.24
CA PRO A 27 37.13 34.57 11.41
C PRO A 27 38.29 35.45 11.90
N ARG A 28 38.75 36.41 11.08
CA ARG A 28 39.74 37.44 11.45
C ARG A 28 39.25 38.41 12.52
N ALA A 29 37.93 38.63 12.68
CA ALA A 29 37.39 39.64 13.57
C ALA A 29 37.48 39.26 15.07
N ALA A 30 37.35 37.97 15.41
CA ALA A 30 37.48 37.50 16.79
C ALA A 30 38.96 37.29 17.18
N GLY A 31 39.76 36.74 16.26
CA GLY A 31 41.18 36.49 16.49
C GLY A 31 41.99 37.77 16.78
N TRP A 32 41.70 38.88 16.09
CA TRP A 32 42.42 40.13 16.35
C TRP A 32 42.00 40.79 17.68
N LYS A 33 40.73 40.65 18.09
CA LYS A 33 40.24 41.16 19.40
C LYS A 33 40.93 40.45 20.56
N LEU A 34 41.06 39.12 20.47
CA LEU A 34 41.81 38.32 21.44
C LEU A 34 43.30 38.69 21.42
N ALA A 35 43.90 38.82 20.25
CA ALA A 35 45.30 39.24 20.12
C ALA A 35 45.55 40.63 20.75
N ALA A 36 44.65 41.59 20.54
CA ALA A 36 44.75 42.92 21.15
C ALA A 36 44.70 42.85 22.69
N VAL A 37 43.85 41.99 23.25
CA VAL A 37 43.73 41.76 24.70
C VAL A 37 45.01 41.14 25.28
N PHE A 38 45.59 40.14 24.60
CA PHE A 38 46.87 39.55 24.99
C PHE A 38 48.03 40.55 24.92
N VAL A 39 48.05 41.42 23.90
CA VAL A 39 49.08 42.47 23.77
C VAL A 39 48.95 43.50 24.90
N LEU A 40 47.73 43.97 25.20
CA LEU A 40 47.49 44.94 26.27
C LEU A 40 47.84 44.37 27.65
N THR A 41 47.51 43.11 27.91
CA THR A 41 47.87 42.43 29.17
C THR A 41 49.37 42.18 29.29
N GLY A 42 50.05 41.83 28.19
CA GLY A 42 51.51 41.72 28.15
C GLY A 42 52.21 43.06 28.41
N LEU A 43 51.73 44.15 27.79
CA LEU A 43 52.22 45.50 28.06
C LEU A 43 52.02 45.90 29.52
N TRP A 44 50.85 45.61 30.09
CA TRP A 44 50.58 45.85 31.52
C TRP A 44 51.54 45.07 32.42
N ALA A 45 51.79 43.79 32.12
CA ALA A 45 52.74 42.97 32.87
C ALA A 45 54.18 43.54 32.81
N VAL A 46 54.60 44.07 31.67
CA VAL A 46 55.91 44.76 31.53
C VAL A 46 55.95 46.03 32.38
N VAL A 47 54.89 46.83 32.38
CA VAL A 47 54.79 48.04 33.23
C VAL A 47 54.87 47.67 34.71
N VAL A 48 54.11 46.66 35.15
CA VAL A 48 54.14 46.17 36.54
C VAL A 48 55.54 45.65 36.89
N ALA A 49 56.15 44.84 36.03
CA ALA A 49 57.50 44.33 36.25
C ALA A 49 58.53 45.46 36.34
N TYR A 50 58.41 46.50 35.52
CA TYR A 50 59.27 47.69 35.58
C TYR A 50 59.07 48.47 36.88
N LEU A 51 57.83 48.72 37.29
CA LEU A 51 57.52 49.42 38.55
C LEU A 51 58.04 48.65 39.77
N VAL A 52 57.84 47.33 39.81
CA VAL A 52 58.35 46.45 40.88
C VAL A 52 59.88 46.39 40.88
N TRP A 53 60.50 46.37 39.70
CA TRP A 53 61.95 46.38 39.57
C TRP A 53 62.56 47.69 40.10
N GLU A 54 61.94 48.82 39.79
CA GLU A 54 62.39 50.14 40.25
C GLU A 54 62.25 50.28 41.77
N THR A 55 61.17 49.78 42.37
CA THR A 55 60.99 49.81 43.83
C THR A 55 61.96 48.87 44.57
N ILE A 56 62.38 47.75 43.97
CA ILE A 56 63.43 46.88 44.54
C ILE A 56 64.82 47.54 44.49
N ARG A 57 65.11 48.38 43.48
CA ARG A 57 66.41 49.07 43.34
C ARG A 57 66.62 50.22 44.32
N VAL A 58 65.54 50.81 44.84
CA VAL A 58 65.59 51.90 45.82
C VAL A 58 65.53 51.31 47.23
N SER A 59 66.69 51.16 47.90
CA SER A 59 66.73 50.72 49.30
C SER A 59 66.20 51.82 50.24
N PRO A 60 65.32 51.52 51.22
CA PRO A 60 65.03 52.48 52.27
C PRO A 60 66.24 52.64 53.19
N GLN A 61 66.54 53.87 53.60
CA GLN A 61 67.33 54.11 54.81
C GLN A 61 66.44 53.79 56.02
N GLY A 62 66.52 52.57 56.55
CA GLY A 62 65.77 52.11 57.73
C GLY A 62 65.96 50.61 58.00
N ASP A 63 65.67 50.17 59.24
CA ASP A 63 66.02 48.87 59.86
C ASP A 63 65.36 47.61 59.23
N CYS A 64 64.80 47.75 58.03
CA CYS A 64 64.20 46.68 57.23
C CYS A 64 64.90 46.66 55.87
N GLY A 65 65.81 45.71 55.66
CA GLY A 65 66.70 45.63 54.48
C GLY A 65 66.01 45.31 53.14
N SER A 66 64.69 45.41 53.04
CA SER A 66 63.91 45.28 51.81
C SER A 66 62.48 45.84 52.04
N TRP A 67 61.88 46.45 51.01
CA TRP A 67 60.52 47.00 51.07
C TRP A 67 59.42 45.91 51.09
N LEU A 68 59.72 44.70 50.60
CA LEU A 68 58.74 43.60 50.50
C LEU A 68 58.45 42.93 51.86
N PRO A 69 59.44 42.61 52.73
CA PRO A 69 59.19 41.94 54.01
C PRO A 69 58.59 42.84 55.10
N CYS A 70 58.56 44.17 54.90
CA CYS A 70 58.11 45.14 55.90
C CYS A 70 56.69 45.68 55.65
N LEU A 71 56.00 45.18 54.63
CA LEU A 71 54.68 45.64 54.21
C LEU A 71 53.56 45.01 55.06
N GLU A 72 52.61 45.80 55.55
CA GLU A 72 51.46 45.26 56.29
C GLU A 72 50.57 44.38 55.38
N LEU A 73 49.84 43.43 55.98
CA LEU A 73 48.98 42.51 55.22
C LEU A 73 47.92 43.24 54.37
N ASN A 74 47.46 44.42 54.80
CA ASN A 74 46.52 45.25 54.06
C ASN A 74 47.16 45.85 52.79
N GLU A 75 48.39 46.35 52.89
CA GLU A 75 49.13 46.95 51.79
C GLU A 75 49.52 45.90 50.72
N TRP A 76 49.74 44.66 51.13
CA TRP A 76 49.85 43.52 50.20
C TRP A 76 48.58 43.29 49.40
N GLY A 77 47.41 43.45 50.03
CA GLY A 77 46.11 43.37 49.39
C GLY A 77 45.92 44.48 48.35
N ASP A 78 46.27 45.72 48.68
CA ASP A 78 46.15 46.87 47.80
C ASP A 78 47.09 46.78 46.58
N LEU A 79 48.31 46.26 46.78
CA LEU A 79 49.26 46.00 45.69
C LEU A 79 48.73 44.95 44.71
N LEU A 80 48.24 43.81 45.22
CA LEU A 80 47.69 42.75 44.38
C LEU A 80 46.40 43.22 43.69
N ALA A 81 45.53 43.95 44.39
CA ALA A 81 44.32 44.52 43.80
C ALA A 81 44.66 45.50 42.66
N GLY A 82 45.66 46.38 42.85
CA GLY A 82 46.12 47.31 41.83
C GLY A 82 46.70 46.63 40.58
N ILE A 83 47.38 45.49 40.74
CA ILE A 83 47.96 44.72 39.62
C ILE A 83 46.90 43.91 38.88
N PHE A 84 46.00 43.21 39.59
CA PHE A 84 45.07 42.26 39.01
C PHE A 84 43.73 42.88 38.56
N ALA A 85 43.26 43.97 39.19
CA ALA A 85 41.96 44.56 38.84
C ALA A 85 41.87 45.07 37.39
N PRO A 86 42.87 45.78 36.83
CA PRO A 86 42.83 46.22 35.43
C PRO A 86 42.86 45.05 34.43
N VAL A 87 43.61 43.99 34.74
CA VAL A 87 43.69 42.77 33.92
C VAL A 87 42.33 42.06 33.90
N ALA A 88 41.72 41.84 35.06
CA ALA A 88 40.42 41.20 35.17
C ALA A 88 39.33 42.00 34.43
N PHE A 89 39.33 43.33 34.57
CA PHE A 89 38.36 44.19 33.90
C PHE A 89 38.51 44.15 32.37
N LEU A 90 39.74 44.16 31.87
CA LEU A 90 40.02 44.08 30.43
C LEU A 90 39.51 42.77 29.82
N TRP A 91 39.73 41.63 30.51
CA TRP A 91 39.20 40.33 30.07
C TRP A 91 37.67 40.25 30.14
N LEU A 92 37.04 40.89 31.15
CA LEU A 92 35.58 40.96 31.25
C LEU A 92 34.99 41.70 30.05
N VAL A 93 35.50 42.87 29.70
CA VAL A 93 35.01 43.64 28.54
C VAL A 93 35.20 42.86 27.24
N ALA A 94 36.36 42.24 27.05
CA ALA A 94 36.66 41.44 25.87
C ALA A 94 35.69 40.27 25.68
N THR A 95 35.40 39.54 26.76
CA THR A 95 34.47 38.40 26.73
C THR A 95 33.04 38.83 26.44
N VAL A 96 32.55 39.93 27.02
CA VAL A 96 31.21 40.47 26.73
C VAL A 96 31.07 40.91 25.27
N LEU A 97 32.08 41.57 24.70
CA LEU A 97 32.06 41.99 23.30
C LEU A 97 32.04 40.78 22.35
N ILE A 98 32.88 39.77 22.60
CA ILE A 98 32.90 38.54 21.79
C ILE A 98 31.57 37.79 21.90
N GLN A 99 31.04 37.61 23.11
CA GLN A 99 29.74 36.96 23.33
C GLN A 99 28.60 37.71 22.63
N SER A 100 28.63 39.05 22.60
CA SER A 100 27.59 39.83 21.91
C SER A 100 27.60 39.64 20.39
N ASP A 101 28.78 39.47 19.80
CA ASP A 101 28.92 39.19 18.37
C ASP A 101 28.42 37.78 18.03
N GLU A 102 28.81 36.79 18.83
CA GLU A 102 28.37 35.40 18.67
C GLU A 102 26.84 35.27 18.78
N LEU A 103 26.21 35.93 19.78
CA LEU A 103 24.75 35.94 19.91
C LEU A 103 24.05 36.61 18.72
N ARG A 104 24.67 37.63 18.12
CA ARG A 104 24.12 38.29 16.93
C ARG A 104 24.17 37.37 15.71
N GLU A 105 25.25 36.61 15.56
CA GLU A 105 25.42 35.63 14.48
C GLU A 105 24.45 34.45 14.65
N GLN A 106 24.36 33.89 15.87
CA GLN A 106 23.38 32.86 16.21
C GLN A 106 21.93 33.28 15.93
N ARG A 107 21.58 34.55 16.18
CA ARG A 107 20.23 35.08 15.84
C ARG A 107 19.97 35.11 14.34
N LYS A 108 20.99 35.40 13.52
CA LYS A 108 20.86 35.39 12.06
C LYS A 108 20.70 33.96 11.56
N GLU A 109 21.52 33.03 12.02
CA GLU A 109 21.39 31.61 11.68
C GLU A 109 20.01 31.07 12.06
N LEU A 110 19.52 31.36 13.28
CA LEU A 110 18.20 30.95 13.71
C LEU A 110 17.07 31.55 12.85
N ALA A 111 17.25 32.77 12.35
CA ALA A 111 16.30 33.40 11.44
C ALA A 111 16.27 32.68 10.07
N LEU A 112 17.45 32.35 9.53
CA LEU A 112 17.59 31.57 8.28
C LEU A 112 17.00 30.17 8.44
N THR A 113 17.33 29.44 9.52
CA THR A 113 16.75 28.13 9.81
C THR A 113 15.23 28.20 9.91
N ARG A 114 14.66 29.24 10.54
CA ARG A 114 13.20 29.42 10.58
C ARG A 114 12.60 29.64 9.21
N GLN A 115 13.30 30.32 8.31
CA GLN A 115 12.87 30.53 6.94
C GLN A 115 12.91 29.22 6.14
N GLU A 116 14.00 28.46 6.24
CA GLU A 116 14.11 27.12 5.64
C GLU A 116 13.02 26.17 6.13
N MET A 117 12.72 26.18 7.44
CA MET A 117 11.65 25.37 8.00
C MET A 117 10.27 25.80 7.49
N LYS A 118 10.05 27.08 7.16
CA LYS A 118 8.81 27.52 6.51
C LYS A 118 8.72 26.97 5.09
N TYR A 119 9.78 27.09 4.29
CA TYR A 119 9.81 26.52 2.94
C TYR A 119 9.62 25.00 2.96
N SER A 120 10.29 24.29 3.87
CA SER A 120 10.12 22.85 4.04
C SER A 120 8.68 22.46 4.37
N ARG A 121 8.01 23.24 5.24
CA ARG A 121 6.59 23.01 5.56
C ARG A 121 5.68 23.22 4.35
N ASP A 122 5.97 24.18 3.50
CA ASP A 122 5.15 24.45 2.32
C ASP A 122 5.33 23.36 1.26
N VAL A 123 6.57 22.90 1.02
CA VAL A 123 6.84 21.72 0.18
C VAL A 123 6.15 20.47 0.74
N MET A 124 6.18 20.24 2.05
CA MET A 124 5.49 19.10 2.66
C MET A 124 3.97 19.16 2.50
N LYS A 125 3.37 20.36 2.52
CA LYS A 125 1.92 20.50 2.25
C LYS A 125 1.61 20.16 0.80
N GLU A 126 2.40 20.65 -0.15
CA GLU A 126 2.23 20.35 -1.57
C GLU A 126 2.37 18.85 -1.84
N GLN A 127 3.39 18.20 -1.26
CA GLN A 127 3.54 16.74 -1.32
C GLN A 127 2.36 15.99 -0.70
N ALA A 128 1.81 16.48 0.41
CA ALA A 128 0.63 15.88 1.02
C ALA A 128 -0.63 16.04 0.16
N GLU A 129 -0.78 17.18 -0.51
CA GLU A 129 -1.87 17.42 -1.47
C GLU A 129 -1.74 16.52 -2.71
N GLU A 130 -0.54 16.39 -3.25
CA GLU A 130 -0.26 15.49 -4.37
C GLU A 130 -0.51 14.02 -3.98
N ALA A 131 -0.04 13.59 -2.80
CA ALA A 131 -0.28 12.24 -2.30
C ALA A 131 -1.79 11.94 -2.14
N ARG A 132 -2.59 12.92 -1.68
CA ARG A 132 -4.05 12.80 -1.61
C ARG A 132 -4.66 12.68 -3.00
N ALA A 133 -4.21 13.48 -3.97
CA ALA A 133 -4.67 13.39 -5.34
C ALA A 133 -4.34 12.00 -5.94
N GLN A 134 -3.11 11.52 -5.76
CA GLN A 134 -2.67 10.19 -6.19
C GLN A 134 -3.51 9.07 -5.55
N ALA A 135 -3.87 9.17 -4.27
CA ALA A 135 -4.73 8.19 -3.60
C ALA A 135 -6.13 8.09 -4.24
N ILE A 136 -6.71 9.22 -4.70
CA ILE A 136 -8.00 9.21 -5.42
C ILE A 136 -7.87 8.47 -6.76
N TYR A 137 -6.78 8.71 -7.51
CA TYR A 137 -6.54 8.02 -8.78
C TYR A 137 -6.33 6.51 -8.58
N LEU A 138 -5.59 6.11 -7.55
CA LEU A 138 -5.41 4.70 -7.18
C LEU A 138 -6.72 4.03 -6.78
N GLY A 139 -7.59 4.75 -6.04
CA GLY A 139 -8.94 4.27 -5.71
C GLY A 139 -9.75 3.97 -6.98
N ARG A 140 -9.82 4.93 -7.91
CA ARG A 140 -10.50 4.74 -9.20
C ARG A 140 -9.90 3.61 -10.04
N GLN A 141 -8.58 3.48 -10.06
CA GLN A 141 -7.92 2.37 -10.76
C GLN A 141 -8.28 1.02 -10.15
N THR A 142 -8.36 0.94 -8.84
CA THR A 142 -8.75 -0.28 -8.12
C THR A 142 -10.20 -0.66 -8.44
N ASP A 143 -11.11 0.32 -8.48
CA ASP A 143 -12.51 0.11 -8.85
C ASP A 143 -12.62 -0.45 -10.28
N LEU A 144 -11.93 0.17 -11.25
CA LEU A 144 -11.90 -0.30 -12.64
C LEU A 144 -11.32 -1.72 -12.78
N LEU A 145 -10.24 -2.03 -12.05
CA LEU A 145 -9.64 -3.37 -12.05
C LEU A 145 -10.58 -4.41 -11.44
N ASN A 146 -11.33 -4.05 -10.40
CA ASN A 146 -12.32 -4.93 -9.79
C ASN A 146 -13.48 -5.20 -10.74
N GLU A 147 -14.02 -4.16 -11.39
CA GLU A 147 -15.05 -4.29 -12.43
C GLU A 147 -14.57 -5.19 -13.57
N GLU A 148 -13.35 -4.97 -14.06
CA GLU A 148 -12.77 -5.79 -15.12
C GLU A 148 -12.57 -7.25 -14.67
N ALA A 149 -12.11 -7.47 -13.43
CA ALA A 149 -11.92 -8.82 -12.89
C ALA A 149 -13.26 -9.57 -12.78
N VAL A 150 -14.34 -8.90 -12.36
CA VAL A 150 -15.69 -9.48 -12.33
C VAL A 150 -16.14 -9.85 -13.74
N GLN A 151 -15.96 -8.94 -14.70
CA GLN A 151 -16.30 -9.17 -16.10
C GLN A 151 -15.55 -10.38 -16.67
N ARG A 152 -14.21 -10.41 -16.52
CA ARG A 152 -13.37 -11.53 -16.98
C ARG A 152 -13.76 -12.86 -16.34
N ARG A 153 -14.10 -12.88 -15.04
CA ARG A 153 -14.58 -14.10 -14.38
C ARG A 153 -15.89 -14.59 -14.99
N SER A 154 -16.82 -13.68 -15.28
CA SER A 154 -18.10 -14.04 -15.90
C SER A 154 -17.94 -14.57 -17.33
N GLU A 155 -17.04 -13.95 -18.12
CA GLU A 155 -16.71 -14.38 -19.48
C GLU A 155 -15.99 -15.74 -19.48
N SER A 156 -15.03 -15.93 -18.58
CA SER A 156 -14.34 -17.20 -18.40
C SER A 156 -15.29 -18.32 -17.95
N ALA A 157 -16.20 -18.03 -17.03
CA ALA A 157 -17.22 -18.97 -16.58
C ALA A 157 -18.14 -19.39 -17.74
N PHE A 158 -18.53 -18.43 -18.60
CA PHE A 158 -19.33 -18.73 -19.78
C PHE A 158 -18.57 -19.55 -20.82
N ALA A 159 -17.30 -19.25 -21.08
CA ALA A 159 -16.47 -20.05 -22.00
C ALA A 159 -16.28 -21.49 -21.49
N GLN A 160 -16.05 -21.67 -20.19
CA GLN A 160 -15.99 -22.99 -19.56
C GLN A 160 -17.32 -23.72 -19.66
N PHE A 161 -18.43 -23.04 -19.39
CA PHE A 161 -19.78 -23.59 -19.57
C PHE A 161 -20.01 -24.09 -21.00
N GLN A 162 -19.70 -23.26 -22.00
CA GLN A 162 -19.85 -23.64 -23.40
C GLN A 162 -19.01 -24.87 -23.76
N SER A 163 -17.75 -24.92 -23.30
CA SER A 163 -16.88 -26.07 -23.53
C SER A 163 -17.43 -27.35 -22.88
N LEU A 164 -17.93 -27.27 -21.63
CA LEU A 164 -18.51 -28.42 -20.94
C LEU A 164 -19.77 -28.94 -21.63
N ILE A 165 -20.65 -28.03 -22.08
CA ILE A 165 -21.87 -28.40 -22.81
C ILE A 165 -21.51 -28.99 -24.19
N ASP A 166 -20.55 -28.43 -24.91
CA ASP A 166 -20.12 -28.95 -26.21
C ASP A 166 -19.52 -30.36 -26.09
N ILE A 167 -18.68 -30.58 -25.08
CA ILE A 167 -18.12 -31.91 -24.77
C ILE A 167 -19.25 -32.88 -24.39
N TYR A 168 -20.20 -32.45 -23.56
CA TYR A 168 -21.37 -33.26 -23.19
C TYR A 168 -22.18 -33.67 -24.43
N ILE A 169 -22.50 -32.72 -25.32
CA ILE A 169 -23.28 -32.96 -26.55
C ILE A 169 -22.55 -33.91 -27.48
N THR A 170 -21.25 -33.67 -27.70
CA THR A 170 -20.42 -34.50 -28.58
C THR A 170 -20.35 -35.93 -28.04
N SER A 171 -20.14 -36.06 -26.73
CA SER A 171 -20.04 -37.35 -26.05
C SER A 171 -21.39 -38.08 -26.02
N SER A 172 -22.50 -37.38 -25.78
CA SER A 172 -23.84 -37.98 -25.75
C SER A 172 -24.25 -38.47 -27.14
N CYS A 173 -23.91 -37.73 -28.19
CA CYS A 173 -24.10 -38.15 -29.58
C CYS A 173 -23.21 -39.35 -29.96
N MET A 174 -22.01 -39.46 -29.37
CA MET A 174 -21.10 -40.58 -29.63
C MET A 174 -21.59 -41.88 -28.96
N TYR A 175 -22.01 -41.80 -27.70
CA TYR A 175 -22.43 -42.94 -26.89
C TYR A 175 -23.95 -43.18 -26.87
N TYR A 176 -24.71 -42.49 -27.73
CA TYR A 176 -26.19 -42.57 -27.75
C TYR A 176 -26.74 -43.99 -27.92
N GLY A 177 -25.99 -44.84 -28.64
CA GLY A 177 -26.35 -46.22 -28.92
C GLY A 177 -25.92 -47.21 -27.84
N ASP A 178 -25.20 -46.75 -26.82
CA ASP A 178 -24.58 -47.59 -25.79
C ASP A 178 -25.24 -47.43 -24.41
N ILE A 179 -25.98 -46.33 -24.20
CA ILE A 179 -26.60 -45.99 -22.92
C ILE A 179 -28.12 -46.17 -23.01
N PHE A 180 -28.60 -47.19 -22.32
CA PHE A 180 -30.02 -47.53 -22.26
C PHE A 180 -30.49 -47.56 -20.80
N ILE A 181 -31.71 -47.09 -20.60
CA ILE A 181 -32.45 -47.30 -19.36
C ILE A 181 -33.34 -48.52 -19.56
N ALA A 182 -33.20 -49.50 -18.66
CA ALA A 182 -34.08 -50.66 -18.58
C ALA A 182 -34.83 -50.66 -17.24
N GLU A 183 -36.17 -50.67 -17.29
CA GLU A 183 -37.04 -50.88 -16.14
C GLU A 183 -38.18 -51.84 -16.54
N ASN A 184 -38.21 -53.03 -15.94
CA ASN A 184 -39.16 -54.11 -16.25
C ASN A 184 -39.24 -54.44 -17.76
N THR A 185 -40.31 -53.99 -18.43
CA THR A 185 -40.56 -54.21 -19.87
C THR A 185 -40.24 -52.99 -20.73
N PHE A 186 -39.85 -51.87 -20.11
CA PHE A 186 -39.50 -50.64 -20.79
C PHE A 186 -38.00 -50.56 -20.99
N THR A 187 -37.60 -50.34 -22.24
CA THR A 187 -36.21 -50.03 -22.59
C THR A 187 -36.22 -48.79 -23.46
N SER A 188 -35.44 -47.78 -23.08
CA SER A 188 -35.33 -46.56 -23.86
C SER A 188 -33.89 -46.08 -23.91
N ARG A 189 -33.53 -45.44 -25.02
CA ARG A 189 -32.25 -44.74 -25.14
C ARG A 189 -32.33 -43.46 -24.35
N LEU A 190 -31.27 -43.16 -23.63
CA LEU A 190 -31.18 -41.95 -22.84
C LEU A 190 -30.84 -40.71 -23.67
N PHE A 191 -30.15 -40.91 -24.80
CA PHE A 191 -29.70 -39.84 -25.68
C PHE A 191 -30.10 -40.14 -27.12
N ARG A 192 -30.34 -39.09 -27.90
CA ARG A 192 -30.54 -39.17 -29.36
C ARG A 192 -29.27 -38.78 -30.10
N ARG A 193 -29.11 -39.32 -31.31
CA ARG A 193 -27.98 -39.04 -32.21
C ARG A 193 -28.12 -37.72 -32.97
N ASP A 194 -29.23 -36.99 -32.78
CA ASP A 194 -29.53 -35.84 -33.63
C ASP A 194 -28.43 -34.77 -33.49
N ALA A 195 -27.66 -34.58 -34.56
CA ALA A 195 -26.66 -33.53 -34.66
C ALA A 195 -27.36 -32.18 -34.84
N ILE A 196 -27.64 -31.52 -33.72
CA ILE A 196 -28.30 -30.21 -33.65
C ILE A 196 -27.29 -29.21 -33.09
N ASP A 197 -27.48 -27.92 -33.38
CA ASP A 197 -26.73 -26.85 -32.74
C ASP A 197 -26.82 -26.90 -31.20
N ALA A 198 -25.73 -26.54 -30.53
CA ALA A 198 -25.63 -26.69 -29.08
C ALA A 198 -26.72 -25.93 -28.30
N LEU A 199 -27.16 -24.79 -28.83
CA LEU A 199 -28.24 -23.97 -28.25
C LEU A 199 -29.59 -24.70 -28.24
N ARG A 200 -29.88 -25.53 -29.26
CA ARG A 200 -31.13 -26.30 -29.34
C ARG A 200 -31.00 -27.69 -28.76
N TYR A 201 -29.80 -28.25 -28.67
CA TYR A 201 -29.60 -29.60 -28.13
C TYR A 201 -30.16 -29.71 -26.71
N VAL A 202 -29.86 -28.75 -25.82
CA VAL A 202 -30.35 -28.77 -24.42
C VAL A 202 -31.88 -28.76 -24.38
N SER A 203 -32.52 -27.92 -25.21
CA SER A 203 -33.99 -27.86 -25.31
C SER A 203 -34.58 -29.17 -25.82
N ARG A 204 -34.02 -29.76 -26.89
CA ARG A 204 -34.53 -31.04 -27.39
C ARG A 204 -34.29 -32.17 -26.40
N HIS A 205 -33.15 -32.18 -25.74
CA HIS A 205 -32.82 -33.17 -24.73
C HIS A 205 -33.77 -33.09 -23.54
N TYR A 206 -34.17 -31.88 -23.14
CA TYR A 206 -35.24 -31.69 -22.17
C TYR A 206 -36.55 -32.33 -22.65
N ASP A 207 -36.98 -32.05 -23.89
CA ASP A 207 -38.20 -32.63 -24.45
C ASP A 207 -38.14 -34.17 -24.52
N ASP A 208 -36.98 -34.73 -24.93
CA ASP A 208 -36.74 -36.17 -24.99
C ASP A 208 -36.85 -36.82 -23.60
N ILE A 209 -36.31 -36.18 -22.55
CA ILE A 209 -36.46 -36.66 -21.17
C ILE A 209 -37.94 -36.62 -20.77
N GLN A 210 -38.67 -35.56 -21.09
CA GLN A 210 -40.10 -35.44 -20.75
C GLN A 210 -40.97 -36.51 -21.44
N GLU A 211 -40.59 -37.01 -22.61
CA GLU A 211 -41.25 -38.16 -23.25
C GLU A 211 -40.98 -39.48 -22.50
N ILE A 212 -39.81 -39.61 -21.87
CA ILE A 212 -39.37 -40.83 -21.19
C ILE A 212 -39.88 -40.88 -19.74
N VAL A 213 -39.87 -39.75 -19.02
CA VAL A 213 -40.22 -39.64 -17.59
C VAL A 213 -41.52 -40.37 -17.22
N PRO A 214 -42.64 -40.24 -17.94
CA PRO A 214 -43.91 -40.87 -17.54
C PRO A 214 -43.88 -42.40 -17.56
N ASN A 215 -42.94 -42.99 -18.29
CA ASN A 215 -42.84 -44.43 -18.51
C ASN A 215 -41.86 -45.10 -17.52
N ILE A 216 -41.24 -44.34 -16.62
CA ILE A 216 -40.23 -44.81 -15.66
C ILE A 216 -40.70 -44.47 -14.25
N GLU A 217 -40.90 -45.50 -13.41
CA GLU A 217 -41.28 -45.33 -12.00
C GLU A 217 -40.06 -45.07 -11.09
N MET A 218 -38.83 -45.15 -11.62
CA MET A 218 -37.57 -44.90 -10.91
C MET A 218 -37.42 -45.77 -9.64
N LYS A 219 -37.92 -47.02 -9.65
CA LYS A 219 -37.84 -47.93 -8.50
C LYS A 219 -36.68 -48.91 -8.61
N LYS A 220 -36.40 -49.43 -9.81
CA LYS A 220 -35.26 -50.30 -10.11
C LYS A 220 -34.85 -50.07 -11.56
N VAL A 221 -33.97 -49.10 -11.75
CA VAL A 221 -33.43 -48.75 -13.07
C VAL A 221 -32.05 -49.37 -13.23
N GLU A 222 -31.85 -50.11 -14.32
CA GLU A 222 -30.54 -50.59 -14.74
C GLU A 222 -30.04 -49.80 -15.95
N LEU A 223 -28.77 -49.42 -15.92
CA LEU A 223 -28.07 -48.76 -17.01
C LEU A 223 -27.15 -49.76 -17.71
N VAL A 224 -27.29 -49.82 -19.02
CA VAL A 224 -26.29 -50.47 -19.88
C VAL A 224 -25.11 -49.50 -20.05
N ASN A 225 -23.89 -49.97 -19.77
CA ASN A 225 -22.65 -49.18 -19.81
C ASN A 225 -22.66 -47.90 -18.93
N PRO A 226 -22.81 -48.03 -17.60
CA PRO A 226 -22.95 -46.88 -16.69
C PRO A 226 -21.74 -45.92 -16.68
N ASN A 227 -20.55 -46.39 -17.06
CA ASN A 227 -19.33 -45.57 -17.10
C ASN A 227 -19.43 -44.37 -18.04
N PHE A 228 -20.07 -44.52 -19.22
CA PHE A 228 -20.25 -43.39 -20.14
C PHE A 228 -21.24 -42.37 -19.58
N PHE A 229 -22.30 -42.84 -18.93
CA PHE A 229 -23.24 -41.98 -18.24
C PHE A 229 -22.57 -41.18 -17.12
N ILE A 230 -21.71 -41.83 -16.32
CA ILE A 230 -20.95 -41.18 -15.25
C ILE A 230 -20.14 -39.99 -15.75
N ILE A 231 -19.45 -40.15 -16.88
CA ILE A 231 -18.65 -39.07 -17.49
C ILE A 231 -19.57 -37.93 -17.97
N LEU A 232 -20.65 -38.27 -18.68
CA LEU A 232 -21.62 -37.30 -19.18
C LEU A 232 -22.27 -36.50 -18.05
N PHE A 233 -22.67 -37.17 -16.97
CA PHE A 233 -23.23 -36.53 -15.78
C PHE A 233 -22.25 -35.52 -15.17
N LYS A 234 -20.95 -35.86 -15.06
CA LYS A 234 -19.93 -34.95 -14.50
C LYS A 234 -19.79 -33.67 -15.32
N TYR A 235 -19.81 -33.74 -16.65
CA TYR A 235 -19.78 -32.54 -17.51
C TYR A 235 -21.03 -31.68 -17.35
N LEU A 236 -22.20 -32.31 -17.36
CA LEU A 236 -23.47 -31.61 -17.24
C LEU A 236 -23.63 -30.94 -15.85
N TYR A 237 -23.23 -31.65 -14.80
CA TYR A 237 -23.23 -31.15 -13.44
C TYR A 237 -22.26 -29.97 -13.26
N ALA A 238 -21.05 -30.07 -13.82
CA ALA A 238 -20.08 -28.97 -13.79
C ALA A 238 -20.60 -27.74 -14.56
N ALA A 239 -21.29 -27.94 -15.67
CA ALA A 239 -21.95 -26.86 -16.40
C ALA A 239 -23.04 -26.19 -15.55
N ASP A 240 -23.83 -26.97 -14.82
CA ASP A 240 -24.85 -26.44 -13.92
C ASP A 240 -24.25 -25.60 -12.77
N GLU A 241 -23.13 -26.02 -12.19
CA GLU A 241 -22.43 -25.25 -11.14
C GLU A 241 -21.99 -23.85 -11.59
N LEU A 242 -21.79 -23.66 -12.89
CA LEU A 242 -21.40 -22.37 -13.45
C LEU A 242 -22.58 -21.43 -13.69
N LEU A 243 -23.84 -21.91 -13.67
CA LEU A 243 -25.01 -21.09 -14.04
C LEU A 243 -25.15 -19.78 -13.26
N PRO A 244 -24.95 -19.75 -11.92
CA PRO A 244 -25.06 -18.50 -11.17
C PRO A 244 -24.03 -17.45 -11.61
N ARG A 245 -22.89 -17.89 -12.16
CA ARG A 245 -21.77 -17.03 -12.57
C ARG A 245 -21.89 -16.53 -14.02
N ILE A 246 -22.79 -17.11 -14.80
CA ILE A 246 -23.01 -16.74 -16.20
C ILE A 246 -23.90 -15.49 -16.28
N PRO A 247 -23.58 -14.48 -17.12
CA PRO A 247 -24.43 -13.30 -17.29
C PRO A 247 -25.87 -13.62 -17.73
N TYR A 248 -26.85 -12.84 -17.26
CA TYR A 248 -28.28 -13.06 -17.54
C TYR A 248 -28.61 -13.17 -19.03
N ALA A 249 -28.04 -12.29 -19.87
CA ALA A 249 -28.27 -12.31 -21.31
C ALA A 249 -27.85 -13.64 -21.96
N GLN A 250 -26.72 -14.21 -21.52
CA GLN A 250 -26.25 -15.51 -21.99
C GLN A 250 -27.13 -16.66 -21.50
N ARG A 251 -27.64 -16.58 -20.25
CA ARG A 251 -28.60 -17.58 -19.73
C ARG A 251 -29.89 -17.61 -20.54
N LEU A 252 -30.39 -16.44 -20.95
CA LEU A 252 -31.58 -16.33 -21.81
C LEU A 252 -31.33 -16.93 -23.19
N ALA A 253 -30.19 -16.62 -23.82
CA ALA A 253 -29.83 -17.15 -25.14
C ALA A 253 -29.75 -18.68 -25.17
N TRP A 254 -29.19 -19.27 -24.12
CA TRP A 254 -29.02 -20.72 -23.99
C TRP A 254 -30.24 -21.46 -23.43
N LYS A 255 -31.36 -20.76 -23.18
CA LYS A 255 -32.54 -21.31 -22.48
C LYS A 255 -32.13 -22.13 -21.25
N VAL A 256 -31.15 -21.62 -20.51
CA VAL A 256 -30.48 -22.31 -19.39
C VAL A 256 -31.46 -22.78 -18.32
N SER A 257 -32.65 -22.19 -18.23
CA SER A 257 -33.70 -22.62 -17.30
C SER A 257 -34.05 -24.11 -17.39
N MET A 258 -33.86 -24.73 -18.56
CA MET A 258 -34.11 -26.16 -18.75
C MET A 258 -32.98 -27.05 -18.20
N LEU A 259 -31.75 -26.54 -18.12
CA LEU A 259 -30.59 -27.32 -17.68
C LEU A 259 -30.71 -27.78 -16.22
N PRO A 260 -31.11 -26.94 -15.25
CA PRO A 260 -31.36 -27.38 -13.88
C PRO A 260 -32.36 -28.52 -13.77
N GLU A 261 -33.41 -28.52 -14.60
CA GLU A 261 -34.46 -29.55 -14.61
C GLU A 261 -33.93 -30.88 -15.16
N ILE A 262 -33.15 -30.83 -16.25
CA ILE A 262 -32.44 -32.01 -16.79
C ILE A 262 -31.53 -32.61 -15.71
N VAL A 263 -30.74 -31.77 -15.03
CA VAL A 263 -29.79 -32.23 -14.00
C VAL A 263 -30.54 -32.79 -12.79
N ASP A 264 -31.69 -32.23 -12.41
CA ASP A 264 -32.52 -32.77 -11.34
C ASP A 264 -33.06 -34.17 -11.69
N TRP A 265 -33.51 -34.35 -12.92
CA TRP A 265 -33.94 -35.66 -13.39
C TRP A 265 -32.79 -36.68 -13.34
N TYR A 266 -31.60 -36.30 -13.78
CA TYR A 266 -30.42 -37.15 -13.65
C TYR A 266 -30.01 -37.42 -12.21
N CYS A 267 -30.17 -36.46 -11.30
CA CYS A 267 -29.93 -36.66 -9.89
C CYS A 267 -30.91 -37.68 -9.28
N ASN A 268 -32.16 -37.70 -9.75
CA ASN A 268 -33.14 -38.72 -9.36
C ASN A 268 -32.78 -40.09 -9.94
N LEU A 269 -32.34 -40.15 -11.21
CA LEU A 269 -31.83 -41.39 -11.83
C LEU A 269 -30.62 -41.96 -11.06
N VAL A 270 -29.66 -41.11 -10.68
CA VAL A 270 -28.51 -41.49 -9.84
C VAL A 270 -28.98 -42.05 -8.49
N SER A 271 -29.99 -41.42 -7.87
CA SER A 271 -30.53 -41.89 -6.59
C SER A 271 -31.27 -43.23 -6.71
N ALA A 272 -31.83 -43.55 -7.87
CA ALA A 272 -32.61 -44.76 -8.13
C ALA A 272 -31.77 -45.95 -8.66
N CYS A 273 -30.50 -45.72 -9.04
CA CYS A 273 -29.66 -46.71 -9.69
C CYS A 273 -28.42 -47.03 -8.83
N GLU A 274 -28.33 -48.26 -8.30
CA GLU A 274 -27.19 -48.70 -7.48
C GLU A 274 -25.85 -48.62 -8.24
N GLN A 275 -25.86 -48.79 -9.56
CA GLN A 275 -24.65 -48.72 -10.41
C GLN A 275 -24.02 -47.31 -10.42
N LEU A 276 -24.76 -46.28 -9.99
CA LEU A 276 -24.32 -44.89 -9.99
C LEU A 276 -23.98 -44.37 -8.59
N ALA A 277 -23.80 -45.25 -7.60
CA ALA A 277 -23.53 -44.87 -6.21
C ALA A 277 -22.34 -43.90 -6.04
N GLU A 278 -21.33 -43.94 -6.93
CA GLU A 278 -20.20 -42.99 -6.90
C GLU A 278 -20.62 -41.53 -7.12
N LEU A 279 -21.74 -41.29 -7.78
CA LEU A 279 -22.24 -39.95 -8.09
C LEU A 279 -23.10 -39.38 -6.97
N GLN A 280 -23.44 -40.17 -5.94
CA GLN A 280 -24.34 -39.74 -4.87
C GLN A 280 -23.82 -38.48 -4.14
N GLY A 281 -22.50 -38.36 -3.98
CA GLY A 281 -21.88 -37.17 -3.38
C GLY A 281 -22.15 -35.87 -4.16
N TYR A 282 -22.23 -35.94 -5.48
CA TYR A 282 -22.59 -34.79 -6.34
C TYR A 282 -24.07 -34.42 -6.17
N VAL A 283 -24.96 -35.41 -6.10
CA VAL A 283 -26.40 -35.21 -5.86
C VAL A 283 -26.62 -34.50 -4.52
N ASP A 284 -25.97 -34.99 -3.47
CA ASP A 284 -26.10 -34.42 -2.12
C ASP A 284 -25.50 -33.01 -2.04
N ALA A 285 -24.40 -32.74 -2.75
CA ALA A 285 -23.82 -31.41 -2.86
C ALA A 285 -24.78 -30.42 -3.57
N ARG A 286 -25.40 -30.82 -4.68
CA ARG A 286 -26.42 -30.01 -5.38
C ARG A 286 -27.63 -29.72 -4.51
N ARG A 287 -28.18 -30.74 -3.84
CA ARG A 287 -29.34 -30.56 -2.94
C ARG A 287 -29.05 -29.54 -1.85
N ARG A 288 -27.84 -29.58 -1.26
CA ARG A 288 -27.38 -28.58 -0.29
C ARG A 288 -27.32 -27.17 -0.87
N ARG A 289 -26.80 -26.99 -2.09
CA ARG A 289 -26.80 -25.68 -2.76
C ARG A 289 -28.22 -25.14 -2.95
N LYS A 290 -29.13 -25.96 -3.51
CA LYS A 290 -30.52 -25.56 -3.71
C LYS A 290 -31.25 -25.22 -2.40
N SER A 291 -30.94 -25.90 -1.30
CA SER A 291 -31.49 -25.56 0.02
C SER A 291 -30.90 -24.28 0.61
N SER A 292 -29.64 -23.97 0.30
CA SER A 292 -28.95 -22.77 0.79
C SER A 292 -29.40 -21.50 0.05
N ASP A 293 -29.61 -21.60 -1.27
CA ASP A 293 -30.13 -20.48 -2.09
C ASP A 293 -31.56 -20.08 -1.68
N GLY A 294 -32.29 -20.95 -0.94
CA GLY A 294 -33.62 -20.65 -0.40
C GLY A 294 -33.66 -19.78 0.85
N PHE A 295 -32.51 -19.35 1.40
CA PHE A 295 -32.45 -18.54 2.64
C PHE A 295 -31.98 -17.10 2.43
N ASP A 296 -31.58 -16.69 1.20
CA ASP A 296 -31.05 -15.35 0.93
C ASP A 296 -31.87 -14.51 -0.10
N ASP A 297 -33.10 -14.92 -0.43
CA ASP A 297 -34.01 -14.18 -1.33
C ASP A 297 -34.99 -13.23 -0.60
N ALA A 298 -34.55 -12.60 0.48
CA ALA A 298 -35.19 -11.38 1.01
C ALA A 298 -34.13 -10.48 1.66
N PRO A 299 -33.50 -9.58 0.88
CA PRO A 299 -33.87 -8.17 1.00
C PRO A 299 -33.58 -7.33 -0.27
N LEU A 300 -34.29 -7.55 -1.37
CA LEU A 300 -34.30 -6.57 -2.49
C LEU A 300 -35.69 -6.05 -2.88
N LEU A 301 -36.76 -6.55 -2.26
CA LEU A 301 -38.14 -6.05 -2.44
C LEU A 301 -38.63 -5.12 -1.32
N ARG A 302 -37.82 -4.83 -0.30
CA ARG A 302 -38.16 -3.88 0.80
C ARG A 302 -37.64 -2.46 0.61
N LEU A 303 -36.85 -2.19 -0.43
CA LEU A 303 -36.31 -0.84 -0.72
C LEU A 303 -37.02 -0.14 -1.90
N MET A 304 -38.17 -0.66 -2.34
CA MET A 304 -38.99 -0.02 -3.38
C MET A 304 -40.43 0.26 -2.93
N THR A 305 -40.76 0.05 -1.65
CA THR A 305 -42.12 0.24 -1.11
C THR A 305 -42.18 0.97 0.24
N GLU A 306 -41.12 1.68 0.64
CA GLU A 306 -41.15 2.69 1.71
C GLU A 306 -40.52 3.99 1.24
#